data_AF-A0A964E146-F1
#
_entry.id   AF-A0A964E146-F1
#
_cell.length_a   1.000
_cell.length_b   1.000
_cell.length_c   1.000
_cell.angle_alpha   90.00
_cell.angle_beta   90.00
_cell.angle_gamma   90.00
#
_symmetry.space_group_name_H-M   'P 1'
#
loop_
_entity.id
_entity.type
_entity.pdbx_description
1 polymer ?
#
loop_
_entity_poly.entity_id
_entity_poly.type
_entity_poly.pdbx_seq_one_letter_code
_entity_poly.pdbx_strand_id
1 'polypeptide(L)'
;MPHTPEDLVQHRLVGVRFPTTGRMMPWLFRAPDGTRRLQTDFALVVDGSDAAREATALGIGIAQAGSESMATLLAIGGLVTVLDNHAPPP
;
A
#
# COMPACT_ATOMS: atom_id res chain seq x y z
N MET A 1 0.35 -1.55 14.16
CA MET A 1 1.03 -0.63 13.24
C MET A 1 2.33 -1.29 12.87
N PRO A 2 2.64 -1.46 11.58
CA PRO A 2 3.90 -2.07 11.15
C PRO A 2 5.06 -1.08 11.36
N HIS A 3 6.19 -1.57 11.86
CA HIS A 3 7.43 -0.78 11.98
C HIS A 3 8.44 -1.15 10.90
N THR A 4 8.33 -2.38 10.39
CA THR A 4 9.12 -2.89 9.27
C THR A 4 8.18 -3.47 8.19
N PRO A 5 8.62 -3.57 6.92
CA PRO A 5 7.83 -4.22 5.89
C PRO A 5 7.50 -5.70 6.22
N GLU A 6 8.34 -6.38 7.02
CA GLU A 6 8.12 -7.75 7.47
C GLU A 6 6.90 -7.86 8.40
N ASP A 7 6.60 -6.82 9.19
CA ASP A 7 5.44 -6.78 10.09
C ASP A 7 4.11 -6.82 9.33
N LEU A 8 4.10 -6.49 8.04
CA LEU A 8 2.91 -6.45 7.20
C LEU A 8 2.19 -7.80 7.11
N VAL A 9 2.90 -8.91 7.33
CA VAL A 9 2.29 -10.26 7.37
C VAL A 9 1.25 -10.42 8.49
N GLN A 10 1.32 -9.59 9.53
CA GLN A 10 0.37 -9.58 10.66
C GLN A 10 -0.77 -8.57 10.48
N HIS A 11 -0.87 -7.92 9.32
CA HIS A 11 -1.83 -6.87 9.05
C HIS A 11 -2.76 -7.23 7.88
N ARG A 12 -3.97 -6.63 7.88
CA ARG A 12 -4.86 -6.70 6.73
C ARG A 12 -4.32 -5.77 5.66
N LEU A 13 -3.99 -6.33 4.50
CA LEU A 13 -3.42 -5.59 3.38
C LEU A 13 -4.43 -5.49 2.24
N VAL A 14 -4.45 -4.33 1.59
CA VAL A 14 -5.26 -4.03 0.40
C VAL A 14 -4.33 -3.98 -0.81
N GLY A 15 -4.51 -4.94 -1.70
CA GLY A 15 -3.76 -5.06 -2.94
C GLY A 15 -4.53 -4.48 -4.12
N VAL A 16 -3.79 -4.00 -5.13
CA VAL A 16 -4.37 -3.56 -6.40
C VAL A 16 -3.94 -4.55 -7.48
N ARG A 17 -4.86 -4.96 -8.35
CA ARG A 17 -4.50 -5.65 -9.60
C ARG A 17 -4.52 -4.69 -10.77
N PHE A 18 -3.61 -4.89 -11.72
CA PHE A 18 -3.59 -4.13 -12.97
C PHE A 18 -4.83 -4.47 -13.80
N PRO A 19 -5.66 -3.49 -14.20
CA PRO A 19 -6.88 -3.74 -14.97
C PRO A 19 -6.63 -4.51 -16.27
N THR A 20 -5.49 -4.23 -16.91
CA THR A 20 -5.16 -4.77 -18.24
C THR A 20 -4.58 -6.19 -18.21
N THR A 21 -3.89 -6.57 -17.13
CA THR A 21 -3.17 -7.86 -17.07
C THR A 21 -3.69 -8.78 -15.96
N GLY A 22 -4.53 -8.28 -15.05
CA GLY A 22 -4.98 -9.00 -13.86
C GLY A 22 -3.86 -9.29 -12.84
N ARG A 23 -2.61 -8.91 -13.14
CA ARG A 23 -1.47 -9.13 -12.26
C ARG A 23 -1.56 -8.23 -11.04
N MET A 24 -1.15 -8.75 -9.89
CA MET A 24 -1.00 -7.94 -8.69
C MET A 24 0.09 -6.88 -8.88
N MET A 25 -0.22 -5.65 -8.49
CA MET A 25 0.75 -4.59 -8.36
C MET A 25 1.66 -4.92 -7.17
N PRO A 26 2.97 -5.14 -7.39
CA PRO A 26 3.87 -5.48 -6.30
C PRO A 26 4.02 -4.28 -5.38
N TRP A 27 4.10 -4.55 -4.07
CA TRP A 27 4.49 -3.50 -3.14
C TRP A 27 6.00 -3.30 -3.24
N LEU A 28 6.45 -2.05 -3.21
CA LEU A 28 7.83 -1.65 -3.38
C LEU A 28 8.34 -1.02 -2.08
N PHE A 29 9.50 -1.49 -1.61
CA PHE A 29 10.16 -0.94 -0.43
C PHE A 29 11.61 -0.66 -0.74
N ARG A 30 12.18 0.34 -0.06
CA ARG A 30 13.63 0.61 -0.11
C ARG A 30 14.41 -0.58 0.42
N ALA A 31 15.50 -0.90 -0.27
CA ALA A 31 16.49 -1.90 0.11
C ALA A 31 17.91 -1.35 -0.13
N PRO A 32 18.96 -1.96 0.47
CA PRO A 32 20.34 -1.51 0.26
C PRO A 32 20.79 -1.49 -1.21
N ASP A 33 20.22 -2.37 -2.03
CA ASP A 33 20.50 -2.53 -3.47
C ASP A 33 19.45 -1.86 -4.38
N GLY A 34 18.56 -1.03 -3.81
CA GLY A 34 17.55 -0.27 -4.55
C GLY A 34 16.14 -0.49 -4.01
N THR A 35 15.36 -1.30 -4.71
CA THR A 35 13.94 -1.54 -4.39
C THR A 35 13.65 -3.02 -4.30
N ARG A 36 13.15 -3.45 -3.14
CA ARG A 36 12.63 -4.79 -2.92
C ARG A 36 11.14 -4.84 -3.25
N ARG A 37 10.74 -5.85 -4.00
CA ARG A 37 9.33 -6.20 -4.20
C ARG A 37 8.85 -7.07 -3.06
N LEU A 38 7.74 -6.69 -2.42
CA LEU A 38 7.03 -7.54 -1.49
C LEU A 38 5.82 -8.15 -2.21
N GLN A 39 5.84 -9.47 -2.35
CA GLN A 39 4.64 -10.25 -2.62
C GLN A 39 4.16 -10.82 -1.29
N THR A 40 2.91 -10.55 -0.96
CA THR A 40 2.28 -10.93 0.30
C THR A 40 0.82 -11.28 0.02
N ASP A 41 0.19 -11.95 0.97
CA ASP A 41 -1.23 -12.27 0.88
C ASP A 41 -2.04 -11.02 1.20
N PHE A 42 -2.85 -10.60 0.24
CA PHE A 42 -3.75 -9.47 0.39
C PHE A 42 -5.11 -9.94 0.90
N ALA A 43 -5.57 -9.35 2.01
CA ALA A 43 -6.88 -9.64 2.57
C ALA A 43 -8.02 -9.12 1.68
N LEU A 44 -7.75 -8.10 0.87
CA LEU A 44 -8.63 -7.57 -0.16
C LEU A 44 -7.81 -7.22 -1.39
N VAL A 45 -8.28 -7.63 -2.57
CA VAL A 45 -7.71 -7.21 -3.85
C VAL A 45 -8.78 -6.45 -4.63
N VAL A 46 -8.41 -5.27 -5.14
CA VAL A 46 -9.30 -4.38 -5.89
C VAL A 46 -8.74 -4.03 -7.26
N ASP A 47 -9.61 -3.50 -8.13
CA ASP A 47 -9.34 -3.33 -9.56
C ASP A 47 -8.72 -1.97 -9.92
N GLY A 48 -8.25 -1.22 -8.94
CA GLY A 48 -7.62 0.07 -9.16
C GLY A 48 -7.29 0.83 -7.88
N SER A 49 -6.47 1.86 -8.03
CA SER A 49 -5.99 2.69 -6.90
C SER A 49 -7.13 3.44 -6.20
N ASP A 50 -8.18 3.84 -6.91
CA ASP A 50 -9.33 4.53 -6.30
C ASP A 50 -10.12 3.63 -5.35
N ALA A 51 -10.35 2.38 -5.75
CA ALA A 51 -10.99 1.39 -4.89
C ALA A 51 -10.11 1.06 -3.67
N ALA A 52 -8.78 1.04 -3.84
CA ALA A 52 -7.87 0.82 -2.72
C ALA A 52 -7.89 2.00 -1.74
N ARG A 53 -7.93 3.23 -2.26
CA ARG A 53 -8.08 4.46 -1.48
C ARG A 53 -9.36 4.43 -0.65
N GLU A 54 -10.49 4.10 -1.26
CA GLU A 54 -11.78 4.01 -0.55
C GLU A 54 -11.78 2.90 0.51
N ALA A 55 -11.30 1.70 0.17
CA ALA A 55 -11.18 0.61 1.14
C ALA A 55 -10.29 0.97 2.34
N THR A 56 -9.18 1.67 2.10
CA THR A 56 -8.26 2.12 3.16
C THR A 56 -8.94 3.19 4.03
N ALA A 57 -9.64 4.14 3.42
CA ALA A 57 -10.39 5.18 4.14
C ALA A 57 -11.51 4.60 5.02
N LEU A 58 -12.11 3.48 4.62
CA LEU A 58 -13.10 2.72 5.40
C LEU A 58 -12.46 1.84 6.50
N GLY A 59 -11.14 1.84 6.65
CA GLY A 59 -10.43 1.07 7.68
C GLY A 59 -10.29 -0.43 7.38
N ILE A 60 -10.42 -0.85 6.12
CA ILE A 60 -10.34 -2.27 5.73
C ILE A 60 -8.92 -2.83 5.92
N GLY A 61 -7.89 -2.01 5.76
CA GLY A 61 -6.50 -2.42 5.89
C GLY A 61 -5.51 -1.36 5.47
N ILE A 62 -4.28 -1.80 5.21
CA ILE A 62 -3.14 -0.99 4.76
C ILE A 62 -3.03 -1.11 3.23
N ALA A 63 -2.89 0.01 2.53
CA ALA A 63 -2.60 0.04 1.10
C ALA A 63 -1.26 0.73 0.83
N GLN A 64 -0.60 0.32 -0.26
CA GLN A 64 0.47 1.10 -0.86
C GLN A 64 -0.04 1.77 -2.14
N ALA A 65 0.09 3.10 -2.20
CA ALA A 65 -0.32 3.91 -3.34
C ALA A 65 0.60 5.13 -3.49
N GLY A 66 0.54 5.80 -4.64
CA GLY A 66 1.26 7.05 -4.86
C GLY A 66 0.72 8.16 -3.95
N SER A 67 1.62 8.96 -3.37
CA SER A 67 1.29 9.99 -2.37
C SER A 67 0.22 10.97 -2.84
N GLU A 68 0.21 11.33 -4.13
CA GLU A 68 -0.78 12.24 -4.71
C GLU A 68 -2.22 11.70 -4.58
N SER A 69 -2.42 10.40 -4.78
CA SER A 69 -3.75 9.78 -4.69
C SER A 69 -4.33 9.77 -3.27
N MET A 70 -3.47 9.84 -2.25
CA MET A 70 -3.85 9.79 -0.84
C MET A 70 -3.79 11.16 -0.15
N ALA A 71 -3.24 12.18 -0.83
CA ALA A 71 -2.92 13.48 -0.25
C ALA A 71 -4.11 14.14 0.45
N THR A 72 -5.29 14.15 -0.17
CA THR A 72 -6.50 14.74 0.43
C THR A 72 -6.90 14.03 1.73
N LEU A 73 -6.89 12.69 1.74
CA LEU A 73 -7.28 11.91 2.91
C LEU A 73 -6.25 12.02 4.04
N LEU A 74 -4.96 12.09 3.70
CA LEU A 74 -3.89 12.37 4.66
C LEU A 74 -4.04 13.77 5.27
N ALA A 75 -4.31 14.80 4.45
CA ALA A 75 -4.45 16.19 4.89
C ALA A 75 -5.62 16.39 5.87
N ILE A 76 -6.74 15.68 5.69
CA ILE A 76 -7.90 15.76 6.59
C ILE A 76 -7.82 14.79 7.78
N GLY A 77 -6.73 14.04 7.93
CA GLY A 77 -6.56 13.04 8.99
C GLY A 77 -7.41 11.77 8.84
N GLY A 78 -7.96 11.53 7.65
CA GLY A 78 -8.70 10.30 7.32
C GLY A 78 -7.78 9.10 7.06
N LEU A 79 -6.49 9.35 6.83
CA LEU A 79 -5.44 8.34 6.71
C LEU A 79 -4.20 8.79 7.50
N VAL A 80 -3.35 7.82 7.82
CA VAL A 80 -2.01 8.04 8.35
C VAL A 80 -0.99 7.27 7.52
N THR A 81 0.21 7.82 7.38
CA THR A 81 1.32 7.09 6.76
C THR A 81 1.93 6.10 7.75
N VAL A 82 2.50 5.03 7.20
CA VAL A 82 3.26 4.02 7.94
C VAL A 82 4.48 3.64 7.10
N LEU A 83 5.54 3.17 7.75
CA LEU A 83 6.76 2.72 7.07
C LEU A 83 7.43 3.79 6.20
N ASP A 84 7.32 5.08 6.56
CA ASP A 84 7.90 6.19 5.77
C ASP A 84 9.42 6.02 5.53
N ASN A 85 10.14 5.45 6.50
CA ASN A 85 11.57 5.14 6.38
C ASN A 85 11.89 4.01 5.38
N HIS A 86 10.89 3.25 4.95
CA HIS A 86 10.99 2.16 4.00
C HIS A 86 10.38 2.50 2.64
N ALA A 87 9.88 3.72 2.45
CA ALA A 87 9.33 4.17 1.18
C ALA A 87 10.39 4.04 0.07
N PRO A 88 10.01 3.54 -1.13
CA PRO A 88 10.91 3.48 -2.26
C PRO A 88 11.42 4.89 -2.61
N PRO A 89 12.60 5.02 -3.23
CA PRO A 89 13.06 6.32 -3.72
C PRO A 89 12.04 6.93 -4.70
N PRO A 90 11.91 8.27 -4.73
CA PRO A 90 11.01 8.98 -5.65
C PRO A 90 11.40 8.79 -7.12
#